data_AF-A0A965E187-F1
#
_entry.id   AF-A0A965E187-F1
#
_cell.length_a   1.000
_cell.length_b   1.000
_cell.length_c   1.000
_cell.angle_alpha   90.00
_cell.angle_beta   90.00
_cell.angle_gamma   90.00
#
_symmetry.space_group_name_H-M   'P 1'
#
loop_
_entity.id
_entity.type
_entity.pdbx_description
1 polymer ?
#
loop_
_entity_poly.entity_id
_entity_poly.type
_entity_poly.pdbx_seq_one_letter_code
_entity_poly.pdbx_strand_id
1 'polypeptide(L)'
;MKLFKNFFCLLGGSLLAVAIRVVYPFRHYKIGRLPSHEIGHYATNIEVYLCEKDAQLNNHNKKSRDIWYRNPTAGVSNQQLDKMWARTIKISTSPIVRYTDAIS
;
A
#
# COMPACT_ATOMS: atom_id res chain seq x y z
N MET A 1 -35.46 36.38 7.82
CA MET A 1 -34.89 35.70 6.63
C MET A 1 -33.38 35.43 6.70
N LYS A 2 -32.54 36.28 7.32
CA LYS A 2 -31.09 36.02 7.45
C LYS A 2 -30.73 34.83 8.36
N LEU A 3 -31.49 34.61 9.43
CA LEU A 3 -31.24 33.52 10.39
C LEU A 3 -31.38 32.12 9.77
N PHE A 4 -32.43 31.91 8.97
CA PHE A 4 -32.68 30.65 8.26
C PHE A 4 -31.61 30.34 7.20
N LYS A 5 -31.11 31.37 6.52
CA LYS A 5 -30.04 31.22 5.52
C LYS A 5 -28.71 30.79 6.17
N ASN A 6 -28.39 31.35 7.35
CA ASN A 6 -27.21 30.94 8.11
C ASN A 6 -27.34 29.51 8.67
N PHE A 7 -28.53 29.14 9.13
CA PHE A 7 -28.80 27.78 9.60
C PHE A 7 -28.60 26.75 8.47
N PHE A 8 -29.11 27.03 7.27
CA PHE A 8 -28.93 26.17 6.10
C PHE A 8 -27.45 26.06 5.67
N CYS A 9 -26.67 27.15 5.77
CA CYS A 9 -25.24 27.14 5.49
C CYS A 9 -24.45 26.28 6.49
N LEU A 10 -24.80 26.34 7.78
CA LEU A 10 -24.16 25.52 8.82
C LEU A 10 -24.48 24.04 8.64
N LEU A 11 -25.73 23.71 8.30
CA LEU A 11 -26.16 22.33 8.04
C LEU A 11 -25.47 21.75 6.79
N GLY A 12 -25.40 22.52 5.71
CA GLY A 12 -24.68 22.15 4.50
C GLY A 12 -23.17 21.99 4.72
N GLY A 13 -22.54 22.91 5.46
CA GLY A 13 -21.12 22.82 5.80
C GLY A 13 -20.78 21.62 6.69
N SER A 14 -21.65 21.29 7.65
CA SER A 14 -21.52 20.10 8.49
C SER A 14 -21.62 18.81 7.67
N LEU A 15 -22.60 18.70 6.77
CA LEU A 15 -22.73 17.57 5.84
C LEU A 15 -21.49 17.39 4.97
N LEU A 16 -20.95 18.49 4.44
CA LEU A 16 -19.72 18.47 3.64
C LEU A 16 -18.51 17.99 4.48
N ALA A 17 -18.36 18.50 5.70
CA ALA A 17 -17.28 18.10 6.59
C ALA A 17 -17.34 16.61 6.98
N VAL A 18 -18.54 16.08 7.22
CA VAL A 18 -18.75 14.65 7.46
C VAL A 18 -18.42 13.84 6.21
N ALA A 19 -18.85 14.26 5.02
CA ALA A 19 -18.52 13.59 3.77
C ALA A 19 -17.00 13.53 3.56
N ILE A 20 -16.28 14.63 3.78
CA ILE A 20 -14.81 14.67 3.70
C ILE A 20 -14.19 13.70 4.72
N ARG A 21 -14.64 13.68 5.98
CA ARG A 21 -14.12 12.74 6.99
C ARG A 21 -14.41 11.28 6.69
N VAL A 22 -15.53 10.96 6.05
CA VAL A 22 -15.90 9.59 5.64
C VAL A 22 -15.09 9.13 4.44
N VAL A 23 -14.75 10.05 3.53
CA VAL A 23 -13.91 9.78 2.36
C VAL A 23 -12.41 9.76 2.75
N TYR A 24 -12.01 10.50 3.79
CA TYR A 24 -10.62 10.64 4.22
C TYR A 24 -9.88 9.38 4.72
N PRO A 25 -10.49 8.28 5.21
CA PRO A 25 -9.73 7.09 5.57
C PRO A 25 -9.42 6.27 4.31
N PHE A 26 -8.91 6.90 3.26
CA PHE A 26 -8.27 6.19 2.17
C PHE A 26 -7.11 5.38 2.78
N ARG A 27 -7.30 4.06 2.80
CA ARG A 27 -6.27 3.11 3.19
C ARG A 27 -5.05 3.38 2.33
N HIS A 28 -3.92 3.66 2.98
CA HIS A 28 -2.69 3.96 2.27
C HIS A 28 -2.20 2.66 1.64
N TYR A 29 -2.19 2.60 0.31
CA TYR A 29 -1.61 1.45 -0.40
C TYR A 29 -0.14 1.76 -0.64
N LYS A 30 0.76 0.90 -0.14
CA LYS A 30 2.18 0.96 -0.48
C LYS A 30 2.41 -0.05 -1.60
N ILE A 31 3.00 0.40 -2.69
CA ILE A 31 3.40 -0.48 -3.79
C ILE A 31 4.91 -0.59 -3.76
N GLY A 32 5.44 -1.81 -3.88
CA GLY A 32 6.89 -2.03 -3.83
C GLY A 32 7.34 -3.12 -4.80
N ARG A 33 8.47 -2.88 -5.47
CA ARG A 33 9.13 -3.84 -6.32
C ARG A 33 9.97 -4.84 -5.53
N LEU A 34 9.84 -6.12 -5.89
CA LEU A 34 10.68 -7.19 -5.39
C LEU A 34 11.89 -7.39 -6.31
N PRO A 35 13.13 -7.51 -5.76
CA PRO A 35 14.33 -7.82 -6.54
C PRO A 35 14.37 -9.32 -6.93
N SER A 36 13.29 -9.87 -7.47
CA SER A 36 13.07 -11.31 -7.68
C SER A 36 14.15 -12.02 -8.52
N HIS A 37 14.88 -11.29 -9.34
CA HIS A 37 15.99 -11.78 -10.17
C HIS A 37 17.29 -12.09 -9.43
N GLU A 38 17.42 -11.69 -8.17
CA GLU A 38 18.65 -11.85 -7.38
C GLU A 38 18.31 -12.54 -6.06
N ILE A 39 18.72 -13.80 -5.88
CA ILE A 39 18.29 -14.60 -4.74
C ILE A 39 18.69 -14.00 -3.39
N GLY A 40 19.89 -13.41 -3.29
CA GLY A 40 20.40 -12.78 -2.08
C GLY A 40 19.54 -11.60 -1.64
N HIS A 41 19.33 -10.63 -2.54
CA HIS A 41 18.45 -9.49 -2.27
C HIS A 41 16.99 -9.91 -2.11
N TYR A 42 16.53 -10.92 -2.85
CA TYR A 42 15.13 -11.36 -2.75
C TYR A 42 14.82 -12.06 -1.42
N ALA A 43 15.77 -12.81 -0.87
CA ALA A 43 15.63 -13.39 0.46
C ALA A 43 15.78 -12.31 1.55
N THR A 44 16.89 -11.56 1.50
CA THR A 44 17.28 -10.66 2.59
C THR A 44 16.34 -9.47 2.73
N ASN A 45 15.99 -8.80 1.64
CA ASN A 45 15.18 -7.57 1.72
C ASN A 45 13.78 -7.85 2.26
N ILE A 46 13.20 -9.01 1.93
CA ILE A 46 11.87 -9.39 2.39
C ILE A 46 11.90 -9.83 3.85
N GLU A 47 12.93 -10.57 4.25
CA GLU A 47 13.10 -10.94 5.65
C GLU A 47 13.25 -9.70 6.53
N VAL A 48 14.14 -8.77 6.17
CA VAL A 48 14.33 -7.50 6.90
C VAL A 48 13.03 -6.71 6.97
N TYR A 49 12.31 -6.60 5.85
CA TYR A 49 11.01 -5.93 5.81
C TYR A 49 9.99 -6.54 6.77
N LEU A 50 9.91 -7.87 6.83
CA LEU A 50 9.00 -8.58 7.73
C LEU A 50 9.42 -8.37 9.19
N CYS A 51 10.71 -8.43 9.51
CA CYS A 51 11.22 -8.14 10.85
C CYS A 51 10.90 -6.70 11.28
N GLU A 52 11.09 -5.70 10.40
CA GLU A 52 10.74 -4.31 10.70
C GLU A 52 9.24 -4.13 10.97
N LYS A 53 8.40 -4.85 10.20
CA LYS A 53 6.95 -4.84 10.35
C LYS A 53 6.52 -5.48 11.67
N ASP A 54 7.11 -6.61 12.05
CA ASP A 54 6.85 -7.31 13.30
C ASP A 54 7.32 -6.50 14.51
N ALA A 55 8.47 -5.84 14.40
CA ALA A 55 9.02 -4.93 15.41
C ALA A 55 8.28 -3.58 15.47
N GLN A 56 7.28 -3.34 14.61
CA GLN A 56 6.52 -2.09 14.51
C GLN A 56 7.41 -0.84 14.31
N LEU A 57 8.56 -1.03 13.66
CA LEU A 57 9.47 0.06 13.32
C LEU A 57 8.89 0.91 12.16
N ASN A 58 9.50 2.07 11.90
CA ASN A 58 9.22 2.91 10.72
C ASN A 58 7.75 3.36 10.53
N ASN A 59 6.94 3.40 11.60
CA ASN A 59 5.51 3.69 11.50
C ASN A 59 4.85 2.91 10.35
N HIS A 60 5.13 1.60 10.25
CA HIS A 60 4.34 0.69 9.39
C HIS A 60 2.89 0.75 9.87
N ASN A 61 2.17 1.74 9.31
CA ASN A 61 0.88 2.16 9.78
C ASN A 61 -0.03 0.95 9.67
N LYS A 62 -0.64 0.50 10.78
CA LYS A 62 -1.47 -0.72 10.83
C LYS A 62 -2.61 -0.71 9.78
N LYS A 63 -2.89 0.46 9.19
CA LYS A 63 -3.91 0.68 8.15
C LYS A 63 -3.36 0.63 6.72
N SER A 64 -2.05 0.54 6.49
CA SER A 64 -1.49 0.42 5.14
C SER A 64 -1.63 -0.99 4.61
N ARG A 65 -1.98 -1.10 3.33
CA ARG A 65 -1.99 -2.38 2.61
C ARG A 65 -0.83 -2.37 1.64
N ASP A 66 0.15 -3.22 1.91
CA ASP A 66 1.36 -3.31 1.10
C ASP A 66 1.11 -4.31 -0.04
N ILE A 67 1.34 -3.88 -1.27
CA ILE A 67 1.17 -4.67 -2.50
C ILE A 67 2.53 -4.76 -3.17
N TRP A 68 3.06 -5.97 -3.25
CA TRP A 68 4.35 -6.22 -3.87
C TRP A 68 4.17 -6.68 -5.30
N TYR A 69 5.16 -6.49 -6.15
CA TYR A 69 5.19 -7.08 -7.48
C TYR A 69 6.60 -7.52 -7.85
N ARG A 70 6.69 -8.56 -8.68
CA ARG A 70 7.98 -9.12 -9.14
C ARG A 70 8.65 -8.22 -10.16
N ASN A 71 9.95 -8.38 -10.34
CA ASN A 71 10.69 -7.69 -11.39
C ASN A 71 10.00 -7.94 -12.75
N PRO A 72 9.61 -6.88 -13.49
CA PRO A 72 8.85 -7.04 -14.73
C PRO A 72 9.73 -7.46 -15.91
N THR A 73 11.03 -7.19 -15.87
CA THR A 73 11.96 -7.41 -16.99
C THR A 73 12.79 -8.69 -16.83
N ALA A 74 12.93 -9.19 -15.61
CA ALA A 74 13.74 -10.37 -15.29
C ALA A 74 12.92 -11.44 -14.56
N GLY A 75 13.21 -12.70 -14.86
CA GLY A 75 12.58 -13.86 -14.23
C GLY A 75 12.86 -13.95 -12.73
N VAL A 76 12.17 -14.88 -12.07
CA VAL A 76 12.42 -15.17 -10.65
C VAL A 76 13.63 -16.10 -10.52
N SER A 77 14.62 -15.67 -9.75
CA SER A 77 15.85 -16.42 -9.45
C SER A 77 15.60 -17.76 -8.76
N ASN A 78 14.57 -17.85 -7.91
CA ASN A 78 14.23 -19.07 -7.19
C ASN A 78 12.70 -19.17 -7.00
N GLN A 79 12.09 -20.12 -7.70
CA GLN A 79 10.64 -20.35 -7.69
C GLN A 79 10.13 -20.83 -6.33
N GLN A 80 10.92 -21.60 -5.58
CA GLN A 80 10.52 -22.09 -4.26
C GLN A 80 10.48 -20.95 -3.25
N LEU A 81 11.50 -20.08 -3.25
CA LEU A 81 11.54 -18.88 -2.42
C LEU A 81 10.37 -17.96 -2.75
N ASP A 82 10.11 -17.76 -4.04
CA ASP A 82 8.97 -16.97 -4.52
C ASP A 82 7.62 -17.49 -4.01
N LYS A 83 7.44 -18.81 -4.02
CA LYS A 83 6.24 -19.46 -3.49
C LYS A 83 6.11 -19.28 -1.98
N MET A 84 7.22 -19.31 -1.24
CA MET A 84 7.24 -19.02 0.20
C MET A 84 6.84 -17.57 0.49
N TRP A 85 7.41 -16.62 -0.25
CA TRP A 85 7.05 -15.21 -0.15
C TRP A 85 5.61 -14.94 -0.55
N ALA A 86 5.10 -15.55 -1.63
CA ALA A 86 3.71 -15.39 -2.04
C ALA A 86 2.68 -15.88 -1.01
N ARG A 87 3.07 -16.76 -0.07
CA ARG A 87 2.22 -17.18 1.06
C ARG A 87 2.21 -16.17 2.20
N THR A 88 3.28 -15.39 2.32
CA THR A 88 3.52 -14.49 3.46
C THR A 88 3.14 -13.05 3.14
N ILE A 89 3.44 -12.58 1.93
CA ILE A 89 3.18 -11.23 1.45
C ILE A 89 2.28 -11.23 0.21
N LYS A 90 1.52 -10.14 0.02
CA LYS A 90 0.64 -10.01 -1.15
C LYS A 90 1.44 -9.61 -2.38
N ILE A 91 1.70 -10.58 -3.26
CA ILE A 91 2.38 -10.37 -4.55
C ILE A 91 1.33 -10.28 -5.66
N SER A 92 1.23 -9.12 -6.30
CA SER A 92 0.40 -8.88 -7.47
C SER A 92 1.10 -9.32 -8.75
N THR A 93 0.34 -9.99 -9.62
CA THR A 93 0.74 -10.31 -11.00
C THR A 93 0.19 -9.31 -12.01
N SER A 94 -0.66 -8.37 -11.58
CA SER A 94 -1.31 -7.41 -12.48
C SER A 94 -0.28 -6.49 -13.16
N PRO A 95 -0.34 -6.32 -14.49
CA PRO A 95 0.50 -5.38 -15.21
C PRO A 95 0.34 -3.93 -14.73
N ILE A 96 -0.86 -3.56 -14.25
CA ILE A 96 -1.16 -2.20 -13.79
C ILE A 96 -0.24 -1.81 -12.63
N VAL A 97 0.04 -2.74 -11.71
CA VAL A 97 0.91 -2.50 -10.55
C VAL A 97 2.36 -2.23 -10.97
N ARG A 98 2.76 -2.67 -12.17
CA ARG A 98 4.10 -2.38 -12.72
C ARG A 98 4.24 -0.92 -13.14
N TYR A 99 3.16 -0.30 -13.64
CA TYR A 99 3.18 1.10 -14.09
C TYR A 99 3.03 2.08 -12.92
N THR A 100 2.51 1.63 -11.78
CA THR A 100 2.31 2.49 -10.61
C THR A 100 3.59 2.77 -9.83
N ASP A 101 4.65 1.97 -9.99
CA ASP A 101 5.94 2.15 -9.31
C ASP A 101 6.96 2.94 -10.15
N ALA A 102 6.56 3.44 -11.33
CA ALA A 102 7.39 4.30 -12.17
C ALA A 102 7.34 5.78 -11.75
N ILE A 103 6.69 6.08 -10.63
CA ILE A 103 6.53 7.42 -10.06
C ILE A 103 7.06 7.40 -8.63
N SER A 104 8.38 7.33 -8.49
CA SER A 104 9.10 7.68 -7.27
C SER A 104 10.31 8.54 -7.63
#